data_AF-A0A9D7X545-F1
#
_entry.id   AF-A0A9D7X545-F1
#
_cell.length_a   1.000
_cell.length_b   1.000
_cell.length_c   1.000
_cell.angle_alpha   90.00
_cell.angle_beta   90.00
_cell.angle_gamma   90.00
#
_symmetry.space_group_name_H-M   'P 1'
#
loop_
_entity.id
_entity.type
_entity.pdbx_description
1 polymer ?
#
loop_
_entity_poly.entity_id
_entity_poly.type
_entity_poly.pdbx_seq_one_letter_code
_entity_poly.pdbx_strand_id
1 'polypeptide(L)'
;MSGIRILASGVALMIFGLVAIGAYQTQSITDPLVMTGGSVLLALGVLLTIFGFLSSAFQEFAPKTGIHRGDTAIFSHTLIRCMIAITVADNELEDREVKAVASIFKRVTGSAVGEKIIRETAEEMMKSGVDIISELRNTQGSLDKASKDRIILASLHILAADGVMDEGEEMFLEDVRDGLKVPMGRFKKIKKDFLLSKTLSKRA
;
A
#
# COMPACT_ATOMS: atom_id res chain seq x y z
N MET A 1 -10.60 -11.01 -9.03
CA MET A 1 -11.88 -10.64 -9.68
C MET A 1 -12.38 -9.38 -8.97
N SER A 2 -12.73 -8.29 -9.67
CA SER A 2 -13.20 -7.07 -8.99
C SER A 2 -14.55 -7.31 -8.31
N GLY A 3 -14.81 -6.69 -7.14
CA GLY A 3 -16.07 -6.84 -6.41
C GLY A 3 -17.30 -6.50 -7.27
N ILE A 4 -17.15 -5.57 -8.21
CA ILE A 4 -18.16 -5.21 -9.21
C ILE A 4 -18.57 -6.40 -10.09
N ARG A 5 -17.62 -7.24 -10.51
CA ARG A 5 -17.93 -8.43 -11.32
C ARG A 5 -18.70 -9.48 -10.53
N ILE A 6 -18.36 -9.66 -9.25
CA ILE A 6 -19.07 -10.59 -8.35
C ILE A 6 -20.52 -10.11 -8.14
N LEU A 7 -20.70 -8.81 -7.94
CA LEU A 7 -22.02 -8.20 -7.78
C LEU A 7 -22.88 -8.32 -9.05
N ALA A 8 -22.29 -8.05 -10.23
CA ALA A 8 -22.99 -8.22 -11.51
C ALA A 8 -23.43 -9.67 -11.75
N SER A 9 -22.56 -10.64 -11.45
CA SER A 9 -22.91 -12.07 -11.54
C SER A 9 -24.02 -12.46 -10.56
N GLY A 10 -23.99 -11.93 -9.33
CA GLY A 10 -25.04 -12.15 -8.33
C GLY A 10 -26.41 -11.64 -8.80
N VAL A 11 -26.46 -10.42 -9.33
CA VAL A 11 -27.70 -9.82 -9.87
C VAL A 11 -28.23 -10.61 -11.06
N ALA A 12 -27.36 -11.04 -11.99
CA ALA A 12 -27.78 -11.86 -13.12
C ALA A 12 -28.43 -13.18 -12.66
N LEU A 13 -27.83 -13.88 -11.69
CA LEU A 13 -28.40 -15.12 -11.14
C LEU A 13 -29.75 -14.91 -10.46
N MET A 14 -29.94 -13.79 -9.74
CA MET A 14 -31.24 -13.46 -9.15
C MET A 14 -32.32 -13.24 -10.22
N ILE A 15 -32.00 -12.52 -11.31
CA ILE A 15 -32.95 -12.29 -12.41
C ILE A 15 -33.35 -13.62 -13.05
N PHE A 16 -32.38 -14.49 -13.37
CA PHE A 16 -32.68 -15.81 -13.93
C PHE A 16 -33.53 -16.67 -12.98
N GLY A 17 -33.22 -16.66 -11.68
CA GLY A 17 -34.02 -17.35 -10.67
C GLY A 17 -35.47 -16.86 -10.61
N LEU A 18 -35.67 -15.53 -10.60
CA LEU A 18 -37.01 -14.92 -10.60
C LEU A 18 -37.82 -15.25 -11.85
N VAL A 19 -37.19 -15.20 -13.04
CA VAL A 19 -37.85 -15.55 -14.31
C VAL A 19 -38.27 -17.02 -14.31
N ALA A 20 -37.42 -17.94 -13.84
CA ALA A 20 -37.75 -19.36 -13.74
C ALA A 20 -38.93 -19.62 -12.79
N ILE A 21 -38.94 -18.98 -11.61
CA ILE A 21 -40.04 -19.10 -10.64
C ILE A 21 -41.33 -18.49 -11.22
N GLY A 22 -41.25 -17.33 -11.88
CA GLY A 22 -42.38 -16.68 -12.51
C GLY A 22 -43.01 -17.53 -13.61
N ALA A 23 -42.20 -18.11 -14.50
CA ALA A 23 -42.66 -19.00 -15.57
C ALA A 23 -43.37 -20.26 -15.03
N TYR A 24 -42.94 -20.75 -13.87
CA TYR A 24 -43.63 -21.84 -13.17
C TYR A 24 -44.98 -21.39 -12.59
N GLN A 25 -45.04 -20.22 -11.95
CA GLN A 25 -46.28 -19.69 -11.37
C GLN A 25 -47.35 -19.36 -12.41
N THR A 26 -46.96 -18.88 -13.59
CA THR A 26 -47.88 -18.62 -14.70
C THR A 26 -48.30 -19.88 -15.45
N GLN A 27 -47.88 -21.06 -15.00
CA GLN A 27 -48.11 -22.36 -15.66
C GLN A 27 -47.57 -22.44 -17.09
N SER A 28 -46.66 -21.54 -17.46
CA SER A 28 -45.99 -21.59 -18.77
C SER A 28 -45.02 -22.77 -18.85
N ILE A 29 -44.49 -23.20 -17.70
CA ILE A 29 -43.69 -24.41 -17.52
C ILE A 29 -44.19 -25.14 -16.26
N THR A 30 -44.54 -26.41 -16.37
CA THR A 30 -45.10 -27.20 -15.25
C THR A 30 -44.10 -28.12 -14.56
N ASP A 31 -42.83 -28.12 -14.99
CA ASP A 31 -41.80 -28.99 -14.42
C ASP A 31 -41.36 -28.51 -13.02
N PRO A 32 -41.53 -29.30 -11.96
CA PRO A 32 -41.11 -28.94 -10.60
C PRO A 32 -39.58 -28.75 -10.45
N LEU A 33 -38.78 -29.30 -11.36
CA LEU A 33 -37.34 -29.05 -11.40
C LEU A 33 -37.02 -27.60 -11.71
N VAL A 34 -37.87 -26.90 -12.49
CA VAL A 34 -37.69 -25.48 -12.81
C VAL A 34 -37.92 -24.60 -11.58
N MET A 35 -38.91 -24.92 -10.76
CA MET A 35 -39.15 -24.22 -9.50
C MET A 35 -37.97 -24.41 -8.52
N THR A 36 -37.49 -25.65 -8.40
CA THR A 36 -36.37 -26.00 -7.52
C THR A 36 -35.08 -25.32 -8.00
N GLY A 37 -34.76 -25.43 -9.28
CA GLY A 37 -33.59 -24.80 -9.89
C GLY A 37 -33.62 -23.26 -9.79
N GLY A 38 -34.78 -22.65 -10.07
CA GLY A 38 -34.97 -21.20 -9.92
C GLY A 38 -34.74 -20.72 -8.49
N SER A 39 -35.20 -21.47 -7.49
CA SER A 39 -35.00 -21.16 -6.07
C SER A 39 -33.53 -21.24 -5.66
N VAL A 40 -32.79 -22.25 -6.14
CA VAL A 40 -31.35 -22.40 -5.88
C VAL A 40 -30.55 -21.26 -6.53
N LEU A 41 -30.86 -20.91 -7.78
CA LEU A 41 -30.22 -19.79 -8.48
C LEU A 41 -30.45 -18.45 -7.78
N LEU A 42 -31.67 -18.21 -7.31
CA LEU A 42 -32.03 -17.02 -6.54
C LEU A 42 -31.19 -16.94 -5.25
N ALA A 43 -31.13 -18.02 -4.47
CA ALA A 43 -30.38 -18.07 -3.21
C ALA A 43 -28.88 -17.81 -3.43
N LEU A 44 -28.28 -18.44 -4.45
CA LEU A 44 -26.88 -18.20 -4.83
C LEU A 44 -26.64 -16.75 -5.27
N GLY A 45 -27.56 -16.18 -6.05
CA GLY A 45 -27.50 -14.79 -6.48
C GLY A 45 -27.52 -13.80 -5.31
N VAL A 46 -28.38 -14.01 -4.31
CA VAL A 46 -28.43 -13.21 -3.08
C VAL A 46 -27.10 -13.30 -2.32
N LEU A 47 -26.58 -14.51 -2.14
CA LEU A 47 -25.33 -14.74 -1.40
C LEU A 47 -24.14 -14.04 -2.06
N LEU A 48 -24.02 -14.15 -3.39
CA LEU A 48 -22.99 -13.44 -4.15
C LEU A 48 -23.14 -11.92 -4.10
N THR A 49 -24.37 -11.42 -4.10
CA THR A 49 -24.64 -9.97 -3.98
C THR A 49 -24.24 -9.44 -2.62
N ILE A 50 -24.58 -10.16 -1.54
CA ILE A 50 -24.14 -9.83 -0.17
C ILE A 50 -22.61 -9.82 -0.08
N PHE A 51 -21.95 -10.85 -0.63
CA PHE A 51 -20.49 -10.94 -0.61
C PHE A 51 -19.83 -9.83 -1.45
N GLY A 52 -20.39 -9.51 -2.62
CA GLY A 52 -19.95 -8.40 -3.46
C GLY A 52 -20.10 -7.07 -2.74
N PHE A 53 -21.21 -6.85 -2.04
CA PHE A 53 -21.48 -5.64 -1.26
C PHE A 53 -20.52 -5.51 -0.07
N LEU A 54 -20.33 -6.59 0.71
CA LEU A 54 -19.35 -6.64 1.80
C LEU A 54 -17.94 -6.35 1.29
N SER A 55 -17.54 -6.95 0.16
CA SER A 55 -16.24 -6.69 -0.44
C SER A 55 -16.08 -5.22 -0.87
N SER A 56 -17.12 -4.60 -1.44
CA SER A 56 -17.09 -3.18 -1.80
C SER A 56 -17.09 -2.26 -0.59
N ALA A 57 -17.88 -2.55 0.44
CA ALA A 57 -17.91 -1.78 1.68
C ALA A 57 -16.57 -1.86 2.42
N PHE A 58 -15.95 -3.05 2.43
CA PHE A 58 -14.62 -3.23 3.01
C PHE A 58 -13.54 -2.46 2.23
N GLN A 59 -13.70 -2.28 0.92
CA GLN A 59 -12.83 -1.39 0.13
C GLN A 59 -13.03 0.10 0.46
N GLU A 60 -14.18 0.51 1.02
CA GLU A 60 -14.37 1.89 1.49
C GLU A 60 -13.81 2.12 2.89
N PHE A 61 -13.81 1.10 3.74
CA PHE A 61 -13.12 1.11 5.03
C PHE A 61 -11.61 0.87 4.92
N ALA A 62 -11.13 0.31 3.81
CA ALA A 62 -9.72 0.40 3.46
C ALA A 62 -9.41 1.89 3.26
N PRO A 63 -8.42 2.47 3.98
CA PRO A 63 -8.14 3.90 3.92
C PRO A 63 -7.91 4.29 2.47
N LYS A 64 -8.88 5.02 1.87
CA LYS A 64 -8.74 5.65 0.56
C LYS A 64 -7.70 6.75 0.70
N THR A 65 -6.43 6.37 0.65
CA THR A 65 -5.35 7.32 0.40
C THR A 65 -5.63 7.91 -0.98
N GLY A 66 -6.02 9.18 -1.04
CA GLY A 66 -6.32 9.93 -2.25
C GLY A 66 -5.08 10.17 -3.11
N ILE A 67 -4.38 9.10 -3.45
CA ILE A 67 -3.16 9.11 -4.24
C ILE A 67 -3.60 8.97 -5.69
N HIS A 68 -3.47 10.03 -6.49
CA HIS A 68 -3.59 9.88 -7.94
C HIS A 68 -2.56 8.82 -8.37
N ARG A 69 -2.90 7.95 -9.34
CA ARG A 69 -1.99 6.88 -9.78
C ARG A 69 -0.57 7.37 -10.11
N GLY A 70 -0.43 8.62 -10.57
CA GLY A 70 0.86 9.29 -10.78
C GLY A 70 1.62 9.58 -9.48
N ASP A 71 0.92 10.07 -8.45
CA ASP A 71 1.50 10.34 -7.12
C ASP A 71 2.02 9.05 -6.48
N THR A 72 1.40 7.90 -6.75
CA THR A 72 1.86 6.61 -6.19
C THR A 72 3.20 6.20 -6.77
N ALA A 73 3.42 6.44 -8.06
CA ALA A 73 4.67 6.10 -8.73
C ALA A 73 5.82 7.01 -8.27
N ILE A 74 5.59 8.33 -8.22
CA ILE A 74 6.58 9.29 -7.71
C ILE A 74 6.92 8.98 -6.26
N PHE A 75 5.90 8.80 -5.40
CA PHE A 75 6.11 8.44 -4.00
C PHE A 75 6.90 7.15 -3.84
N SER A 76 6.52 6.07 -4.54
CA SER A 76 7.20 4.77 -4.40
C SER A 76 8.65 4.84 -4.88
N HIS A 77 8.90 5.54 -5.99
CA HIS A 77 10.23 5.73 -6.53
C HIS A 77 11.11 6.56 -5.59
N THR A 78 10.63 7.72 -5.13
CA THR A 78 11.35 8.57 -4.16
C THR A 78 11.58 7.84 -2.83
N LEU A 79 10.62 7.04 -2.36
CA LEU A 79 10.76 6.24 -1.16
C LEU A 79 11.89 5.21 -1.29
N ILE A 80 11.92 4.44 -2.38
CA ILE A 80 12.96 3.44 -2.63
C ILE A 80 14.33 4.11 -2.72
N ARG A 81 14.46 5.21 -3.47
CA ARG A 81 15.72 5.95 -3.61
C ARG A 81 16.20 6.52 -2.28
N CYS A 82 15.29 7.06 -1.47
CA CYS A 82 15.63 7.55 -0.14
C CYS A 82 16.12 6.44 0.78
N MET A 83 15.47 5.27 0.75
CA MET A 83 15.91 4.11 1.53
C MET A 83 17.28 3.60 1.07
N ILE A 84 17.51 3.50 -0.24
CA ILE A 84 18.79 3.07 -0.82
C ILE A 84 19.91 4.05 -0.47
N ALA A 85 19.67 5.36 -0.57
CA ALA A 85 20.67 6.37 -0.23
C ALA A 85 21.11 6.31 1.23
N ILE A 86 20.23 5.83 2.13
CA ILE A 86 20.58 5.63 3.54
C ILE A 86 21.41 4.36 3.72
N THR A 87 21.06 3.27 3.02
CA THR A 87 21.76 1.98 3.19
C THR A 87 23.11 1.95 2.49
N VAL A 88 23.24 2.61 1.33
CA VAL A 88 24.47 2.58 0.53
C VAL A 88 25.45 3.63 1.02
N ALA A 89 26.20 3.30 2.07
CA ALA A 89 27.34 4.10 2.51
C ALA A 89 28.60 3.82 1.67
N ASP A 90 28.81 2.55 1.27
CA ASP A 90 30.07 2.06 0.71
C ASP A 90 30.02 1.69 -0.79
N ASN A 91 29.09 2.27 -1.55
CA ASN A 91 28.89 2.02 -3.00
C ASN A 91 28.52 0.58 -3.40
N GLU A 92 28.18 -0.29 -2.45
CA GLU A 92 27.62 -1.61 -2.72
C GLU A 92 26.34 -1.82 -1.91
N LEU A 93 25.42 -2.63 -2.45
CA LEU A 93 24.16 -2.98 -1.79
C LEU A 93 24.10 -4.50 -1.57
N GLU A 94 24.29 -4.93 -0.33
CA GLU A 94 24.30 -6.32 0.07
C GLU A 94 22.89 -6.94 0.10
N ASP A 95 22.81 -8.27 0.02
CA ASP A 95 21.54 -9.01 0.09
C ASP A 95 20.73 -8.73 1.37
N ARG A 96 21.43 -8.46 2.48
CA ARG A 96 20.78 -8.14 3.77
C ARG A 96 20.08 -6.77 3.70
N GLU A 97 20.70 -5.81 3.05
CA GLU A 97 20.17 -4.46 2.87
C GLU A 97 19.00 -4.47 1.90
N VAL A 98 19.09 -5.21 0.79
CA VAL A 98 17.95 -5.40 -0.14
C VAL A 98 16.74 -5.96 0.59
N LYS A 99 16.94 -6.97 1.44
CA LYS A 99 15.86 -7.56 2.26
C LYS A 99 15.31 -6.56 3.29
N ALA A 100 16.17 -5.76 3.91
CA ALA A 100 15.75 -4.72 4.84
C ALA A 100 14.89 -3.65 4.14
N VAL A 101 15.35 -3.14 3.00
CA VAL A 101 14.63 -2.18 2.15
C VAL A 101 13.27 -2.74 1.73
N ALA A 102 13.22 -3.98 1.22
CA ALA A 102 11.97 -4.62 0.81
C ALA A 102 10.97 -4.78 1.99
N SER A 103 11.47 -5.18 3.15
CA SER A 103 10.66 -5.36 4.37
C SER A 103 10.09 -4.03 4.88
N ILE A 104 10.92 -2.98 4.91
CA ILE A 104 10.54 -1.64 5.35
C ILE A 104 9.57 -1.01 4.36
N PHE A 105 9.82 -1.14 3.05
CA PHE A 105 8.90 -0.69 2.01
C PHE A 105 7.50 -1.30 2.21
N LYS A 106 7.43 -2.62 2.41
CA LYS A 106 6.16 -3.32 2.65
C LYS A 106 5.49 -2.85 3.94
N ARG A 107 6.25 -2.62 5.00
CA ARG A 107 5.70 -2.10 6.27
C ARG A 107 5.10 -0.70 6.12
N VAL A 108 5.76 0.18 5.37
CA VAL A 108 5.36 1.58 5.23
C VAL A 108 4.24 1.76 4.19
N THR A 109 4.26 1.00 3.11
CA THR A 109 3.32 1.15 1.99
C THR A 109 2.20 0.11 1.97
N GLY A 110 2.35 -1.00 2.69
CA GLY A 110 1.47 -2.17 2.59
C GLY A 110 1.70 -3.01 1.33
N SER A 111 2.60 -2.60 0.42
CA SER A 111 2.84 -3.26 -0.87
C SER A 111 4.23 -3.87 -0.92
N ALA A 112 4.38 -5.04 -1.54
CA ALA A 112 5.70 -5.63 -1.75
C ALA A 112 6.40 -4.99 -2.95
N VAL A 113 7.72 -4.81 -2.85
CA VAL A 113 8.60 -4.45 -3.96
C VAL A 113 9.53 -5.62 -4.23
N GLY A 114 9.78 -5.91 -5.52
CA GLY A 114 10.69 -6.99 -5.91
C GLY A 114 12.15 -6.58 -5.75
N GLU A 115 13.00 -7.53 -5.34
CA GLU A 115 14.45 -7.30 -5.17
C GLU A 115 15.12 -6.74 -6.42
N LYS A 116 14.68 -7.20 -7.60
CA LYS A 116 15.16 -6.70 -8.90
C LYS A 116 15.03 -5.17 -9.02
N ILE A 117 13.87 -4.61 -8.65
CA ILE A 117 13.62 -3.16 -8.73
C ILE A 117 14.54 -2.39 -7.79
N ILE A 118 14.75 -2.90 -6.57
CA ILE A 118 15.65 -2.28 -5.60
C ILE A 118 17.08 -2.22 -6.15
N ARG A 119 17.57 -3.34 -6.70
CA ARG A 119 18.93 -3.42 -7.26
C ARG A 119 19.11 -2.54 -8.49
N GLU A 120 18.14 -2.55 -9.42
CA GLU A 120 18.17 -1.69 -10.60
C GLU A 120 18.16 -0.20 -10.20
N THR A 121 17.37 0.16 -9.19
CA THR A 121 17.33 1.55 -8.67
C THR A 121 18.66 1.92 -8.01
N ALA A 122 19.27 1.01 -7.25
CA ALA A 122 20.56 1.26 -6.61
C ALA A 122 21.68 1.44 -7.66
N GLU A 123 21.73 0.57 -8.67
CA GLU A 123 22.69 0.67 -9.77
C GLU A 123 22.53 1.99 -10.54
N GLU A 124 21.29 2.42 -10.78
CA GLU A 124 21.00 3.72 -11.40
C GLU A 124 21.53 4.88 -10.55
N MET A 125 21.25 4.88 -9.24
CA MET A 125 21.68 5.93 -8.31
C MET A 125 23.21 6.03 -8.22
N MET A 126 23.90 4.88 -8.15
CA MET A 126 25.36 4.80 -8.11
C MET A 126 25.96 5.35 -9.41
N LYS A 127 25.42 4.97 -10.58
CA LYS A 127 25.92 5.46 -11.88
C LYS A 127 25.72 6.95 -12.09
N SER A 128 24.62 7.49 -11.57
CA SER A 128 24.25 8.90 -11.75
C SER A 128 24.80 9.83 -10.66
N GLY A 129 25.37 9.29 -9.57
CA GLY A 129 25.91 10.09 -8.48
C GLY A 129 24.83 10.94 -7.80
N VAL A 130 23.64 10.38 -7.61
CA VAL A 130 22.46 11.11 -7.16
C VAL A 130 22.65 11.65 -5.75
N ASP A 131 22.59 12.98 -5.61
CA ASP A 131 22.34 13.63 -4.33
C ASP A 131 20.85 13.53 -3.98
N ILE A 132 20.54 12.58 -3.11
CA ILE A 132 19.18 12.31 -2.66
C ILE A 132 18.52 13.54 -2.02
N ILE A 133 19.27 14.40 -1.34
CA ILE A 133 18.70 15.59 -0.69
C ILE A 133 18.23 16.59 -1.74
N SER A 134 19.02 16.80 -2.79
CA SER A 134 18.62 17.61 -3.94
C SER A 134 17.41 17.02 -4.67
N GLU A 135 17.35 15.69 -4.85
CA GLU A 135 16.19 15.02 -5.44
C GLU A 135 14.91 15.20 -4.61
N LEU A 136 15.01 15.05 -3.28
CA LEU A 136 13.88 15.28 -2.37
C LEU A 136 13.37 16.72 -2.46
N ARG A 137 14.28 17.71 -2.55
CA ARG A 137 13.90 19.13 -2.74
C ARG A 137 13.12 19.36 -4.04
N ASN A 138 13.49 18.66 -5.11
CA ASN A 138 12.84 18.78 -6.42
C ASN A 138 11.48 18.07 -6.46
N THR A 139 11.35 16.94 -5.77
CA THR A 139 10.14 16.10 -5.79
C THR A 139 9.11 16.49 -4.73
N GLN A 140 9.49 17.22 -3.68
CA GLN A 140 8.61 17.53 -2.54
C GLN A 140 7.28 18.20 -2.92
N GLY A 141 7.25 18.97 -4.01
CA GLY A 141 6.03 19.65 -4.48
C GLY A 141 4.96 18.70 -5.01
N SER A 142 5.39 17.52 -5.48
CA SER A 142 4.51 16.45 -5.98
C SER A 142 4.14 15.44 -4.90
N LEU A 143 4.67 15.59 -3.69
CA LEU A 143 4.40 14.69 -2.57
C LEU A 143 3.36 15.29 -1.63
N ASP A 144 2.30 14.54 -1.37
CA ASP A 144 1.32 14.94 -0.38
C ASP A 144 1.89 14.87 1.05
N LYS A 145 1.11 15.45 1.96
CA LYS A 145 1.45 15.56 3.37
C LYS A 145 1.68 14.20 4.04
N ALA A 146 1.06 13.11 3.59
CA ALA A 146 1.16 11.78 4.18
C ALA A 146 2.36 10.99 3.59
N SER A 147 2.64 11.19 2.31
CA SER A 147 3.76 10.61 1.57
C SER A 147 5.09 11.09 2.15
N LYS A 148 5.20 12.39 2.46
CA LYS A 148 6.36 12.95 3.16
C LYS A 148 6.59 12.30 4.53
N ASP A 149 5.53 12.06 5.30
CA ASP A 149 5.64 11.39 6.61
C ASP A 149 6.10 9.94 6.47
N ARG A 150 5.61 9.25 5.44
CA ARG A 150 6.01 7.86 5.14
C ARG A 150 7.48 7.76 4.74
N ILE A 151 8.01 8.72 3.99
CA ILE A 151 9.45 8.77 3.66
C ILE A 151 10.26 8.92 4.95
N ILE A 152 9.94 9.89 5.80
CA ILE A 152 10.61 10.07 7.10
C ILE A 152 10.53 8.80 7.97
N LEU A 153 9.36 8.16 8.01
CA LEU A 153 9.15 6.94 8.78
C LEU A 153 9.99 5.78 8.25
N ALA A 154 10.13 5.63 6.93
CA ALA A 154 11.00 4.63 6.33
C ALA A 154 12.47 4.89 6.64
N SER A 155 12.91 6.15 6.56
CA SER A 155 14.26 6.56 6.95
C SER A 155 14.56 6.19 8.41
N LEU A 156 13.63 6.50 9.32
CA LEU A 156 13.73 6.10 10.74
C LEU A 156 13.81 4.58 10.93
N HIS A 157 13.07 3.80 10.14
CA HIS A 157 13.13 2.34 10.22
C HIS A 157 14.50 1.78 9.81
N ILE A 158 15.15 2.39 8.83
CA ILE A 158 16.47 1.97 8.34
C ILE A 158 17.54 2.38 9.34
N LEU A 159 17.64 3.68 9.66
CA LEU A 159 18.65 4.22 10.58
C LEU A 159 18.56 3.59 11.97
N ALA A 160 17.35 3.26 12.42
CA ALA A 160 17.18 2.62 13.73
C ALA A 160 17.29 1.09 13.69
N ALA A 161 17.64 0.46 12.55
CA ALA A 161 17.71 -1.00 12.42
C ALA A 161 18.69 -1.61 13.43
N ASP A 162 19.85 -0.98 13.62
CA ASP A 162 20.92 -1.46 14.51
C ASP A 162 20.73 -1.04 15.97
N GLY A 163 19.66 -0.29 16.25
CA GLY A 163 19.14 -0.07 17.60
C GLY A 163 19.36 1.34 18.15
N VAL A 164 20.47 2.00 17.80
CA VAL A 164 20.82 3.37 18.20
C VAL A 164 21.24 4.13 16.96
N MET A 165 20.69 5.33 16.77
CA MET A 165 21.11 6.22 15.69
C MET A 165 22.31 7.04 16.16
N ASP A 166 23.36 7.13 15.35
CA ASP A 166 24.49 8.02 15.63
C ASP A 166 24.21 9.48 15.19
N GLU A 167 25.14 10.39 15.51
CA GLU A 167 24.97 11.81 15.19
C GLU A 167 24.89 12.07 13.68
N GLY A 168 25.64 11.31 12.86
CA GLY A 168 25.61 11.44 11.41
C GLY A 168 24.28 10.98 10.82
N GLU A 169 23.74 9.89 11.33
CA GLU A 169 22.40 9.39 10.97
C GLU A 169 21.29 10.36 11.39
N GLU A 170 21.42 10.99 12.57
CA GLU A 170 20.49 12.04 13.00
C GLU A 170 20.56 13.26 12.07
N MET A 171 21.77 13.72 11.72
CA MET A 171 21.97 14.81 10.78
C MET A 171 21.37 14.49 9.40
N PHE A 172 21.61 13.29 8.88
CA PHE A 172 21.04 12.87 7.60
C PHE A 172 19.50 12.88 7.64
N LEU A 173 18.90 12.41 8.73
CA LEU A 173 17.45 12.42 8.88
C LEU A 173 16.88 13.86 8.93
N GLU A 174 17.62 14.80 9.51
CA GLU A 174 17.28 16.22 9.47
C GLU A 174 17.38 16.81 8.06
N ASP A 175 18.39 16.40 7.27
CA ASP A 175 18.51 16.80 5.87
C ASP A 175 17.36 16.26 5.02
N VAL A 176 16.93 15.01 5.25
CA VAL A 176 15.73 14.44 4.61
C VAL A 176 14.48 15.25 4.96
N ARG A 177 14.28 15.62 6.23
CA ARG A 177 13.19 16.51 6.66
C ARG A 177 13.21 17.82 5.88
N ASP A 178 14.37 18.45 5.78
CA ASP A 178 14.53 19.74 5.10
C ASP A 178 14.32 19.64 3.59
N GLY A 179 14.79 18.54 2.98
CA GLY A 179 14.54 18.21 1.58
C GLY A 179 13.06 18.10 1.28
N LEU A 180 12.30 17.43 2.16
CA LEU A 180 10.85 17.26 2.03
C LEU A 180 10.04 18.50 2.46
N LYS A 181 10.69 19.53 3.03
CA LYS A 181 10.05 20.71 3.62
C LYS A 181 9.01 20.34 4.70
N VAL A 182 9.34 19.36 5.54
CA VAL A 182 8.47 18.97 6.66
C VAL A 182 8.74 19.86 7.87
N PRO A 183 7.73 20.55 8.45
CA PRO A 183 7.95 21.41 9.60
C PRO A 183 8.51 20.66 10.81
N MET A 184 9.46 21.28 11.52
CA MET A 184 10.14 20.70 12.69
C MET A 184 9.18 20.11 13.74
N GLY A 185 8.09 20.82 14.07
CA GLY A 185 7.10 20.32 15.05
C GLY A 185 6.45 19.00 14.63
N ARG A 186 6.21 18.82 13.32
CA ARG A 186 5.66 17.58 12.78
C ARG A 186 6.71 16.48 12.74
N PHE A 187 7.94 16.80 12.32
CA PHE A 187 9.06 15.86 12.33
C PHE A 187 9.31 15.30 13.73
N LYS A 188 9.38 16.16 14.76
CA LYS A 188 9.51 15.75 16.17
C LYS A 188 8.38 14.82 16.61
N LYS A 189 7.15 15.08 16.17
CA LYS A 189 6.00 14.21 16.44
C LYS A 189 6.20 12.82 15.82
N ILE A 190 6.55 12.74 14.54
CA ILE A 190 6.80 11.46 13.84
C ILE A 190 7.92 10.67 14.54
N LYS A 191 9.06 11.32 14.84
CA LYS A 191 10.19 10.70 15.55
C LYS A 191 9.77 10.19 16.93
N LYS A 192 9.01 10.98 17.70
CA LYS A 192 8.49 10.57 19.02
C LYS A 192 7.56 9.37 18.92
N ASP A 193 6.58 9.41 18.02
CA ASP A 193 5.60 8.33 17.84
C ASP A 193 6.28 7.01 17.42
N PHE A 194 7.28 7.11 16.53
CA PHE A 194 8.13 5.98 16.13
C PHE A 194 8.88 5.36 17.33
N LEU A 195 9.60 6.17 18.11
CA LEU A 195 10.38 5.67 19.26
C LEU A 195 9.48 5.05 20.34
N LEU A 196 8.29 5.62 20.57
CA LEU A 196 7.29 5.04 21.47
C LEU A 196 6.82 3.67 20.98
N SER A 197 6.52 3.51 19.68
CA SER A 197 6.13 2.21 19.13
C SER A 197 7.22 1.15 19.27
N LYS A 198 8.50 1.54 19.08
CA LYS A 198 9.66 0.63 19.21
C LYS A 198 9.87 0.18 20.65
N THR A 199 9.69 1.07 21.63
CA THR A 199 9.82 0.73 23.05
C THR A 199 8.71 -0.20 23.54
N LEU A 200 7.47 -0.02 23.07
CA LEU A 200 6.36 -0.92 23.36
C LEU A 200 6.59 -2.32 22.78
N SER A 201 7.09 -2.41 21.54
CA SER A 201 7.39 -3.69 20.89
C SER A 201 8.51 -4.49 21.58
N LYS A 202 9.42 -3.85 22.32
CA LYS A 202 10.48 -4.55 23.07
C LYS A 202 10.00 -5.11 24.42
N ARG A 203 8.83 -4.70 24.90
CA ARG A 203 8.27 -5.11 26.21
C ARG A 203 7.18 -6.17 26.11
N ALA A 204 6.66 -6.42 24.89
CA ALA A 204 5.68 -7.45 24.58
C ALA A 204 6.39 -8.74 24.18
#